data_AF-A0AAD6ZXG7-F1
#
_entry.id   AF-A0AAD6ZXG7-F1
#
_cell.length_a   1.000
_cell.length_b   1.000
_cell.length_c   1.000
_cell.angle_alpha   90.00
_cell.angle_beta   90.00
_cell.angle_gamma   90.00
#
_symmetry.space_group_name_H-M   'P 1'
#
loop_
_entity.id
_entity.type
_entity.pdbx_description
1 polymer ?
#
loop_
_entity_poly.entity_id
_entity_poly.type
_entity_poly.pdbx_seq_one_letter_code
_entity_poly.pdbx_strand_id
1 'polypeptide(L)' 'SCFSGRHVKVWQGKFAEAVRDFEKILARNRVRFTYRAAERHEKKGPKRRRIRSEQWRKHFANQVRKNVQLVHKIRRRGV' A
#
# COMPACT_ATOMS: atom_id res chain seq x y z
N SER A 1 -13.77 17.85 -1.61
CA SER A 1 -12.98 18.86 -0.88
C SER A 1 -11.50 18.49 -0.94
N CYS A 2 -10.61 19.49 -0.95
CA CYS A 2 -9.16 19.30 -1.05
C CYS A 2 -8.58 18.39 0.05
N PHE A 3 -9.20 18.35 1.24
CA PHE A 3 -8.67 17.64 2.41
C PHE A 3 -9.16 16.19 2.60
N SER A 4 -10.04 15.69 1.73
CA SER A 4 -10.56 14.33 1.87
C SER A 4 -9.44 13.28 1.83
N GLY A 5 -9.42 12.36 2.80
CA GLY A 5 -8.37 11.34 2.91
C GLY A 5 -6.97 11.87 3.27
N ARG A 6 -6.86 13.13 3.71
CA ARG A 6 -5.61 13.81 4.12
C ARG A 6 -5.81 14.65 5.40
N HIS A 7 -6.71 14.23 6.27
CA HIS A 7 -6.92 14.84 7.58
C HIS A 7 -7.18 13.75 8.63
N VAL A 8 -6.93 14.08 9.89
CA VAL A 8 -7.27 13.28 11.06
C VAL A 8 -7.77 14.22 12.15
N LYS A 9 -8.75 13.80 12.94
CA LYS A 9 -9.17 14.55 14.12
C LYS A 9 -8.19 14.28 15.26
N VAL A 10 -7.71 15.35 15.91
CA VAL A 10 -6.87 15.23 17.10
C VAL A 10 -7.75 15.28 18.34
N TRP A 11 -7.56 14.32 19.23
CA TRP A 11 -8.20 14.30 20.55
C TRP A 11 -7.19 14.70 21.63
N GLN A 12 -7.65 15.32 22.71
CA GLN A 12 -6.80 15.81 23.79
C GLN A 12 -5.93 14.68 24.36
N GLY A 13 -4.63 14.96 24.55
CA GLY A 13 -3.64 13.97 25.03
C GLY A 13 -3.24 12.88 24.01
N LYS A 14 -3.87 12.82 22.82
CA LYS A 14 -3.64 11.76 21.81
C LYS A 14 -2.98 12.27 20.52
N PHE A 15 -2.20 13.35 20.60
CA PHE A 15 -1.54 13.94 19.44
C PHE A 15 -0.62 12.95 18.70
N ALA A 16 0.24 12.24 19.43
CA ALA A 16 1.16 11.26 18.83
C ALA A 16 0.43 10.12 18.11
N GLU A 17 -0.72 9.68 18.63
CA GLU A 17 -1.57 8.68 17.99
C GLU A 17 -2.18 9.22 16.68
N ALA A 18 -2.73 10.43 16.71
CA ALA A 18 -3.27 11.09 15.53
C ALA A 18 -2.21 11.24 14.43
N VAL A 19 -0.95 11.59 14.78
CA VAL A 19 0.15 11.65 13.80
C VAL A 19 0.43 10.27 13.19
N ARG A 20 0.49 9.20 14.00
CA ARG A 20 0.69 7.84 13.47
C ARG A 20 -0.43 7.40 12.53
N ASP A 21 -1.67 7.74 12.87
CA ASP A 21 -2.81 7.39 12.03
C ASP A 21 -2.85 8.22 10.74
N PHE A 22 -2.45 9.49 10.81
CA PHE A 22 -2.27 10.31 9.62
C PHE A 22 -1.21 9.71 8.68
N GLU A 23 -0.06 9.28 9.22
CA GLU A 23 0.98 8.60 8.44
C GLU A 23 0.47 7.30 7.79
N LYS A 24 -0.32 6.49 8.50
CA LYS A 24 -0.97 5.30 7.94
C LYS A 24 -1.94 5.65 6.80
N ILE A 25 -2.72 6.73 6.94
CA ILE A 25 -3.64 7.20 5.90
C ILE A 25 -2.86 7.62 4.65
N LEU A 26 -1.79 8.42 4.81
CA LEU A 26 -0.94 8.84 3.69
C LEU A 26 -0.29 7.66 2.98
N ALA A 27 0.18 6.66 3.74
CA ALA A 27 0.75 5.43 3.20
C ALA A 27 -0.28 4.59 2.43
N ARG A 28 -1.47 4.38 3.00
CA ARG A 28 -2.58 3.66 2.35
C ARG A 28 -3.00 4.34 1.05
N ASN A 29 -3.11 5.66 1.06
CA ASN A 29 -3.48 6.48 -0.10
C ASN A 29 -2.30 6.73 -1.05
N ARG A 30 -1.11 6.19 -0.76
CA ARG A 30 0.12 6.29 -1.57
C ARG A 30 0.54 7.73 -1.89
N VAL A 31 0.19 8.70 -1.04
CA VAL A 31 0.36 10.14 -1.31
C VAL A 31 1.82 10.51 -1.61
N ARG A 32 2.77 10.00 -0.81
CA ARG A 32 4.20 10.26 -1.02
C ARG A 32 4.71 9.66 -2.32
N PHE A 33 4.28 8.44 -2.65
CA PHE A 33 4.69 7.76 -3.88
C PHE A 33 4.17 8.48 -5.12
N THR A 34 2.88 8.85 -5.13
CA THR A 34 2.29 9.57 -6.25
C THR A 34 2.91 10.94 -6.44
N TYR A 35 3.20 11.66 -5.34
CA TYR A 35 3.93 12.92 -5.37
C TYR A 35 5.30 12.76 -6.04
N ARG A 36 6.13 11.82 -5.57
CA ARG A 36 7.45 11.53 -6.16
C ARG A 36 7.37 11.10 -7.62
N ALA A 37 6.42 10.24 -7.98
CA ALA A 37 6.23 9.79 -9.35
C ALA A 37 5.78 10.92 -10.29
N ALA A 38 5.15 11.98 -9.76
CA ALA A 38 4.70 13.14 -10.52
C ALA A 38 5.75 14.26 -10.63
N GLU A 39 6.84 14.22 -9.85
CA GLU A 39 7.93 15.21 -9.92
C GLU A 39 8.53 15.32 -11.33
N ARG A 40 8.47 14.25 -12.13
CA ARG A 40 8.92 14.24 -13.54
C ARG A 40 7.89 13.58 -14.44
N HIS A 41 7.86 14.02 -15.70
CA HIS A 41 7.01 13.39 -16.70
C HIS A 41 7.50 11.96 -17.02
N GLU A 42 6.67 10.97 -16.69
CA GLU A 42 6.85 9.59 -17.13
C GLU A 42 6.18 9.38 -18.50
N LYS A 43 6.99 9.06 -19.54
CA LYS A 43 6.46 8.73 -20.88
C LYS A 43 5.46 7.57 -20.81
N LYS A 44 4.44 7.61 -21.69
CA LYS A 44 3.34 6.62 -21.74
C LYS A 44 3.82 5.16 -21.81
N GLY A 45 4.81 4.86 -22.65
CA GLY A 45 5.36 3.50 -22.81
C GLY A 45 6.01 2.96 -21.52
N PRO A 46 7.03 3.66 -20.97
CA PRO A 46 7.62 3.34 -19.66
C PRO A 46 6.58 3.20 -18.55
N LYS A 47 5.60 4.12 -18.46
CA LYS A 47 4.50 4.04 -17.49
C LYS A 47 3.71 2.74 -17.59
N ARG A 48 3.33 2.33 -18.80
CA ARG A 48 2.63 1.04 -19.02
C ARG A 48 3.48 -0.16 -18.59
N ARG A 49 4.78 -0.16 -18.92
CA ARG A 49 5.69 -1.25 -18.51
C ARG A 49 5.83 -1.34 -16.99
N ARG A 50 6.00 -0.19 -16.32
CA ARG A 50 6.07 -0.10 -14.86
C ARG A 50 4.80 -0.63 -14.21
N ILE A 51 3.63 -0.15 -14.63
CA ILE A 51 2.33 -0.59 -14.07
C ILE A 51 2.15 -2.10 -14.26
N ARG A 52 2.45 -2.65 -15.44
CA ARG A 52 2.38 -4.10 -15.70
C ARG A 52 3.30 -4.89 -14.78
N SER A 53 4.54 -4.43 -14.60
CA SER A 53 5.51 -5.06 -13.68
C SER A 53 5.05 -4.99 -12.22
N GLU A 54 4.55 -3.84 -11.76
CA GLU A 54 4.00 -3.67 -10.41
C GLU A 54 2.81 -4.59 -10.16
N GLN A 55 1.87 -4.67 -11.11
CA GLN A 55 0.73 -5.58 -11.04
C GLN A 55 1.20 -7.03 -10.95
N TRP A 56 2.11 -7.46 -11.82
CA TRP A 56 2.63 -8.83 -11.81
C TRP A 56 3.28 -9.17 -10.47
N ARG A 57 4.15 -8.31 -9.93
CA ARG A 57 4.78 -8.53 -8.61
C ARG A 57 3.74 -8.62 -7.49
N LYS A 58 2.69 -7.80 -7.54
CA LYS A 58 1.58 -7.84 -6.56
C LYS A 58 0.82 -9.16 -6.63
N HIS A 59 0.47 -9.61 -7.85
CA HIS A 59 -0.25 -10.87 -8.06
C HIS A 59 0.60 -12.08 -7.67
N PHE A 60 1.87 -12.09 -8.06
CA PHE A 60 2.83 -13.12 -7.71
C PHE A 60 2.96 -13.24 -6.19
N ALA A 61 3.23 -12.13 -5.49
CA ALA A 61 3.34 -12.14 -4.03
C ALA A 61 2.04 -12.59 -3.33
N ASN A 62 0.86 -12.26 -3.88
CA ASN A 62 -0.41 -12.74 -3.35
C ASN A 62 -0.55 -14.26 -3.52
N GLN A 63 -0.19 -14.79 -4.69
CA GLN A 63 -0.25 -16.22 -4.95
C GLN A 63 0.70 -16.99 -4.02
N VAL A 64 1.94 -16.52 -3.87
CA VAL A 64 2.92 -17.10 -2.94
C VAL A 64 2.37 -17.15 -1.52
N ARG A 65 1.77 -16.05 -1.02
CA ARG A 65 1.17 -16.02 0.32
C ARG A 65 0.05 -17.04 0.49
N LYS A 66 -0.85 -17.16 -0.50
CA LYS A 66 -1.94 -18.15 -0.47
C LYS A 66 -1.40 -19.57 -0.41
N ASN A 67 -0.38 -19.88 -1.22
CA ASN A 67 0.24 -21.20 -1.23
C ASN A 67 0.89 -21.52 0.12
N VAL A 68 1.64 -20.56 0.70
CA VAL A 68 2.24 -20.72 2.03
C VAL A 68 1.18 -20.95 3.11
N GLN A 69 0.08 -20.18 3.09
CA GLN A 69 -1.03 -20.37 4.02
C GLN A 69 -1.69 -21.75 3.90
N LEU A 70 -1.83 -22.26 2.67
CA LEU A 70 -2.33 -23.62 2.43
C LEU A 70 -1.40 -24.67 3.04
N VAL A 71 -0.09 -24.57 2.81
CA VAL A 71 0.90 -25.49 3.38
C VAL A 71 0.84 -25.47 4.91
N HIS A 72 0.78 -24.29 5.53
CA HIS A 72 0.61 -24.20 7.00
C HIS A 72 -0.68 -24.85 7.48
N LYS A 73 -1.78 -24.73 6.73
CA LYS A 73 -3.07 -25.36 7.06
C LYS A 73 -2.99 -26.88 6.97
N ILE A 74 -2.31 -27.42 5.97
CA ILE A 74 -2.09 -28.87 5.80
C ILE A 74 -1.23 -29.40 6.96
N ARG A 75 -0.09 -28.76 7.26
CA ARG A 75 0.80 -29.13 8.37
C ARG A 75 0.08 -29.13 9.71
N ARG A 76 -0.82 -28.16 9.96
CA ARG A 76 -1.62 -28.10 11.20
C ARG A 76 -2.60 -29.27 11.32
N ARG A 77 -3.03 -29.87 10.20
CA ARG A 77 -3.92 -31.05 10.19
C ARG A 77 -3.18 -32.36 10.41
N GLY A 78 -1.85 -32.34 10.56
CA GLY A 78 -1.04 -33.53 10.83
C GLY A 78 -0.68 -34.35 9.58
N VAL A 79 -0.79 -33.74 8.39
CA VAL A 79 -0.24 -34.27 7.13
C VAL A 79 1.07 -33.55 6.81
#